data_AF-E8U6J3-F1
#
_entry.id   AF-E8U6J3-F1
#
_cell.length_a   1.000
_cell.length_b   1.000
_cell.length_c   1.000
_cell.angle_alpha   90.00
_cell.angle_beta   90.00
_cell.angle_gamma   90.00
#
_symmetry.space_group_name_H-M   'P 1'
#
loop_
_entity.id
_entity.type
_entity.pdbx_description
1 polymer ?
#
loop_
_entity_poly.entity_id
_entity_poly.type
_entity_poly.pdbx_seq_one_letter_code
_entity_poly.pdbx_strand_id
1 'polypeptide(L)'
;MNTETIARTTRQLIGGLTAYQILQGFFGGLAVLALLFVGVMGVGVGGLGLDASERAVLGALTVPFLLLAVAYAALFILSLLVIGWAKGWHARIRDAALGAPADPHLQVLRGTLGRWITFYQWLSVVTLALVLLAVLGGGTLISAIAGASDLTNGVSSGLVTFFVLIAILLFAVPSVILNWLILASIRRYLNAATDRALGAPVAVMPAATTVGNWFVFLLVLVGLGLVSQLFGSLAGIAGSFLPSTSDSESVPLLVTLPSAVFSVLMYVLQFLLVLWSRTLALNVAAAFDARPQAEVPMDAPTGLRLDK
;
A
#
# COMPACT_ATOMS: atom_id res chain seq x y z
N MET A 1 -14.82 -0.66 30.67
CA MET A 1 -14.43 -0.56 29.25
C MET A 1 -15.01 -1.75 28.49
N ASN A 2 -15.57 -1.56 27.28
CA ASN A 2 -16.36 -2.61 26.64
C ASN A 2 -15.47 -3.63 25.88
N THR A 3 -15.12 -4.73 26.55
CA THR A 3 -14.39 -5.87 25.99
C THR A 3 -15.04 -6.42 24.72
N GLU A 4 -16.37 -6.32 24.62
CA GLU A 4 -17.15 -6.71 23.45
C GLU A 4 -16.78 -5.87 22.21
N THR A 5 -16.53 -4.57 22.39
CA THR A 5 -16.16 -3.66 21.30
C THR A 5 -14.80 -4.05 20.71
N ILE A 6 -13.79 -4.32 21.54
CA ILE A 6 -12.46 -4.75 21.06
C ILE A 6 -12.59 -6.06 20.27
N ALA A 7 -13.32 -7.04 20.82
CA ALA A 7 -13.51 -8.34 20.18
C ALA A 7 -14.22 -8.21 18.84
N ARG A 8 -15.30 -7.42 18.77
CA ARG A 8 -16.07 -7.16 17.55
C ARG A 8 -15.24 -6.46 16.49
N THR A 9 -14.57 -5.35 16.83
CA THR A 9 -13.74 -4.60 15.87
C THR A 9 -12.57 -5.43 15.38
N THR A 10 -11.94 -6.24 16.22
CA THR A 10 -10.86 -7.15 15.78
C THR A 10 -11.36 -8.19 14.79
N ARG A 11 -12.54 -8.80 15.03
CA ARG A 11 -13.15 -9.75 14.08
C ARG A 11 -13.47 -9.09 12.74
N GLN A 12 -14.06 -7.89 12.76
CA GLN A 12 -14.35 -7.11 11.55
C GLN A 12 -13.07 -6.76 10.79
N LEU A 13 -12.02 -6.30 11.48
CA LEU A 13 -10.74 -6.00 10.86
C LEU A 13 -10.09 -7.24 10.22
N ILE A 14 -10.04 -8.37 10.92
CA ILE A 14 -9.47 -9.62 10.39
C ILE A 14 -10.29 -10.15 9.21
N GLY A 15 -11.62 -10.08 9.29
CA GLY A 15 -12.52 -10.45 8.20
C GLY A 15 -12.31 -9.56 6.98
N GLY A 16 -12.26 -8.24 7.18
CA GLY A 16 -11.97 -7.26 6.13
C GLY A 16 -10.59 -7.47 5.50
N LEU A 17 -9.55 -7.69 6.30
CA LEU A 17 -8.19 -7.97 5.81
C LEU A 17 -8.15 -9.25 5.00
N THR A 18 -8.95 -10.25 5.37
CA THR A 18 -9.07 -11.50 4.62
C THR A 18 -9.83 -11.31 3.31
N ALA A 19 -10.93 -10.54 3.31
CA ALA A 19 -11.62 -10.16 2.09
C ALA A 19 -10.70 -9.37 1.15
N TYR A 20 -9.94 -8.42 1.69
CA TYR A 20 -8.95 -7.65 0.93
C TYR A 20 -7.87 -8.57 0.35
N GLN A 21 -7.35 -9.49 1.15
CA GLN A 21 -6.35 -10.47 0.72
C GLN A 21 -6.88 -11.38 -0.40
N ILE A 22 -8.15 -11.81 -0.33
CA ILE A 22 -8.78 -12.64 -1.38
C ILE A 22 -8.98 -11.84 -2.67
N LEU A 23 -9.52 -10.61 -2.56
CA LEU A 23 -9.74 -9.74 -3.70
C LEU A 23 -8.43 -9.37 -4.37
N GLN A 24 -7.46 -8.90 -3.59
CA GLN A 24 -6.11 -8.63 -4.10
C GLN A 24 -5.50 -9.91 -4.67
N GLY A 25 -5.68 -11.06 -4.00
CA GLY A 25 -5.36 -12.41 -4.46
C GLY A 25 -5.78 -12.68 -5.91
N PHE A 26 -7.07 -12.54 -6.16
CA PHE A 26 -7.69 -12.79 -7.45
C PHE A 26 -7.24 -11.77 -8.52
N PHE A 27 -7.39 -10.47 -8.25
CA PHE A 27 -7.12 -9.43 -9.24
C PHE A 27 -5.63 -9.19 -9.48
N GLY A 28 -4.79 -9.33 -8.44
CA GLY A 28 -3.35 -9.30 -8.55
C GLY A 28 -2.81 -10.47 -9.37
N GLY A 29 -3.38 -11.67 -9.18
CA GLY A 29 -3.10 -12.83 -10.03
C GLY A 29 -3.44 -12.58 -11.51
N LEU A 30 -4.62 -12.03 -11.78
CA LEU A 30 -5.01 -11.63 -13.14
C LEU A 30 -4.07 -10.58 -13.74
N ALA A 31 -3.65 -9.58 -12.95
CA ALA A 31 -2.70 -8.57 -13.41
C ALA A 31 -1.33 -9.17 -13.76
N VAL A 32 -0.81 -10.09 -12.94
CA VAL A 32 0.42 -10.84 -13.25
C VAL A 32 0.26 -11.63 -14.54
N LEU A 33 -0.84 -12.37 -14.70
CA LEU A 33 -1.11 -13.14 -15.93
C LEU A 33 -1.22 -12.24 -17.15
N ALA A 34 -1.86 -11.08 -17.04
CA ALA A 34 -1.95 -10.10 -18.12
C ALA A 34 -0.56 -9.56 -18.51
N LEU A 35 0.28 -9.20 -17.53
CA LEU A 35 1.65 -8.74 -17.79
C LEU A 35 2.52 -9.84 -18.43
N LEU A 36 2.39 -11.08 -17.96
CA LEU A 36 3.07 -12.23 -18.57
C LEU A 36 2.58 -12.49 -19.99
N PHE A 37 1.27 -12.42 -20.23
CA PHE A 37 0.69 -12.57 -21.55
C PHE A 37 1.21 -11.50 -22.51
N VAL A 38 1.23 -10.23 -22.10
CA VAL A 38 1.81 -9.11 -22.88
C VAL A 38 3.29 -9.36 -23.16
N GLY A 39 4.06 -9.80 -22.17
CA GLY A 39 5.47 -10.14 -22.32
C GLY A 39 5.70 -11.28 -23.32
N VAL A 40 4.94 -12.37 -23.22
CA VAL A 40 5.05 -13.53 -24.13
C VAL A 40 4.62 -13.17 -25.55
N MET A 41 3.53 -12.40 -25.70
CA MET A 41 3.10 -11.89 -27.00
C MET A 41 4.18 -11.02 -27.64
N GLY A 42 4.92 -10.22 -26.87
CA GLY A 42 6.06 -9.44 -27.34
C GLY A 42 7.24 -10.28 -27.88
N VAL A 43 7.42 -11.52 -27.40
CA VAL A 43 8.40 -12.48 -27.95
C VAL A 43 7.86 -13.19 -29.21
N GLY A 44 6.55 -13.46 -29.25
CA GLY A 44 5.89 -14.28 -30.28
C GLY A 44 5.59 -13.57 -31.61
N VAL A 45 5.99 -12.31 -31.79
CA VAL A 45 5.54 -11.40 -32.87
C VAL A 45 6.05 -11.77 -34.27
N GLY A 46 6.75 -12.90 -34.45
CA GLY A 46 7.24 -13.35 -35.74
C GLY A 46 6.17 -13.50 -36.84
N GLY A 47 4.88 -13.58 -36.48
CA GLY A 47 3.75 -13.74 -37.40
C GLY A 47 2.88 -12.50 -37.66
N LEU A 48 3.12 -11.33 -37.04
CA LEU A 48 2.21 -10.16 -37.15
C LEU A 48 2.50 -9.23 -38.33
N GLY A 49 3.37 -9.63 -39.27
CA GLY A 49 3.70 -8.80 -40.44
C GLY A 49 4.45 -7.49 -40.10
N LEU A 50 4.96 -7.35 -38.88
CA LEU A 50 5.70 -6.17 -38.45
C LEU A 50 7.08 -6.08 -39.13
N ASP A 51 7.53 -4.86 -39.37
CA ASP A 51 8.84 -4.62 -39.95
C ASP A 51 9.99 -5.00 -38.97
N ALA A 52 11.23 -4.93 -39.43
CA ALA A 52 12.38 -5.32 -38.61
C ALA A 52 12.63 -4.35 -37.44
N SER A 53 12.34 -3.07 -37.62
CA SER A 53 12.49 -2.02 -36.60
C SER A 53 11.47 -2.15 -35.48
N GLU A 54 10.20 -2.39 -35.81
CA GLU A 54 9.10 -2.61 -34.87
C GLU A 54 9.34 -3.86 -34.02
N ARG A 55 9.83 -4.95 -34.65
CA ARG A 55 10.23 -6.17 -33.93
C ARG A 55 11.40 -5.94 -32.99
N ALA A 56 12.39 -5.14 -33.38
CA ALA A 56 13.51 -4.79 -32.51
C ALA A 56 13.05 -3.98 -31.29
N VAL A 57 12.15 -3.01 -31.48
CA VAL A 57 11.57 -2.20 -30.39
C VAL A 57 10.72 -3.07 -29.45
N LEU A 58 9.82 -3.89 -30.00
CA LEU A 58 9.00 -4.81 -29.20
C LEU A 58 9.86 -5.81 -28.42
N GLY A 59 10.89 -6.38 -29.05
CA GLY A 59 11.85 -7.27 -28.39
C GLY A 59 12.60 -6.56 -27.26
N ALA A 60 13.03 -5.31 -27.47
CA ALA A 60 13.70 -4.50 -26.46
C ALA A 60 12.79 -4.14 -25.27
N LEU A 61 11.49 -3.93 -25.50
CA LEU A 61 10.49 -3.65 -24.45
C LEU A 61 10.05 -4.91 -23.70
N THR A 62 10.15 -6.07 -24.33
CA THR A 62 9.68 -7.34 -23.75
C THR A 62 10.42 -7.70 -22.46
N VAL A 63 11.75 -7.55 -22.44
CA VAL A 63 12.57 -7.85 -21.24
C VAL A 63 12.17 -6.96 -20.05
N PRO A 64 12.08 -5.61 -20.19
CA PRO A 64 11.53 -4.74 -19.15
C PRO A 64 10.13 -5.14 -18.65
N PHE A 65 9.21 -5.50 -19.54
CA PHE A 65 7.85 -5.92 -19.14
C PHE A 65 7.85 -7.23 -18.35
N LEU A 66 8.67 -8.21 -18.75
CA LEU A 66 8.82 -9.46 -18.00
C LEU A 66 9.46 -9.23 -16.62
N LEU A 67 10.48 -8.38 -16.55
CA LEU A 67 11.08 -7.99 -15.26
C LEU A 67 10.07 -7.27 -14.37
N LEU A 68 9.26 -6.39 -14.95
CA LEU A 68 8.19 -5.70 -14.22
C LEU A 68 7.12 -6.68 -13.73
N ALA A 69 6.72 -7.67 -14.55
CA ALA A 69 5.79 -8.71 -14.16
C ALA A 69 6.29 -9.53 -12.97
N VAL A 70 7.57 -9.94 -13.01
CA VAL A 70 8.22 -10.68 -11.91
C VAL A 70 8.32 -9.82 -10.66
N ALA A 71 8.75 -8.56 -10.79
CA ALA A 71 8.82 -7.63 -9.66
C ALA A 71 7.45 -7.39 -9.03
N TYR A 72 6.42 -7.19 -9.86
CA TYR A 72 5.05 -7.03 -9.41
C TYR A 72 4.53 -8.28 -8.70
N ALA A 73 4.75 -9.47 -9.27
CA ALA A 73 4.37 -10.74 -8.64
C ALA A 73 5.06 -10.95 -7.28
N ALA A 74 6.34 -10.61 -7.18
CA ALA A 74 7.10 -10.70 -5.92
C ALA A 74 6.54 -9.73 -4.86
N LEU A 75 6.31 -8.47 -5.22
CA LEU A 75 5.71 -7.47 -4.32
C LEU A 75 4.28 -7.84 -3.91
N PHE A 76 3.54 -8.45 -4.81
CA PHE A 76 2.19 -8.94 -4.58
C PHE A 76 2.17 -10.08 -3.56
N ILE A 77 2.93 -11.16 -3.79
CA ILE A 77 3.08 -12.28 -2.84
C ILE A 77 3.51 -11.74 -1.48
N LEU A 78 4.47 -10.82 -1.48
CA LEU A 78 4.94 -10.19 -0.26
C LEU A 78 3.82 -9.46 0.49
N SER A 79 2.97 -8.69 -0.20
CA SER A 79 1.86 -7.99 0.45
C SER A 79 0.87 -8.95 1.12
N LEU A 80 0.61 -10.12 0.50
CA LEU A 80 -0.26 -11.14 1.09
C LEU A 80 0.33 -11.71 2.39
N LEU A 81 1.66 -11.92 2.42
CA LEU A 81 2.37 -12.38 3.62
C LEU A 81 2.30 -11.34 4.75
N VAL A 82 2.53 -10.06 4.42
CA VAL A 82 2.46 -8.96 5.38
C VAL A 82 1.08 -8.83 6.00
N ILE A 83 0.01 -8.98 5.22
CA ILE A 83 -1.37 -9.03 5.73
C ILE A 83 -1.55 -10.21 6.69
N GLY A 84 -0.99 -11.37 6.38
CA GLY A 84 -0.99 -12.53 7.26
C GLY A 84 -0.37 -12.25 8.63
N TRP A 85 0.82 -11.65 8.66
CA TRP A 85 1.48 -11.26 9.91
C TRP A 85 0.71 -10.17 10.67
N ALA A 86 0.14 -9.19 9.97
CA ALA A 86 -0.66 -8.14 10.59
C ALA A 86 -1.91 -8.71 11.28
N LYS A 87 -2.63 -9.64 10.62
CA LYS A 87 -3.76 -10.36 11.23
C LYS A 87 -3.33 -11.11 12.50
N GLY A 88 -2.20 -11.82 12.42
CA GLY A 88 -1.65 -12.56 13.56
C GLY A 88 -1.27 -11.65 14.74
N TRP A 89 -0.72 -10.47 14.45
CA TRP A 89 -0.39 -9.47 15.48
C TRP A 89 -1.65 -8.87 16.11
N HIS A 90 -2.64 -8.48 15.31
CA HIS A 90 -3.91 -7.93 15.81
C HIS A 90 -4.70 -8.91 16.68
N ALA A 91 -4.69 -10.21 16.35
CA ALA A 91 -5.33 -11.22 17.19
C ALA A 91 -4.68 -11.32 18.58
N ARG A 92 -3.35 -11.38 18.63
CA ARG A 92 -2.59 -11.51 19.88
C ARG A 92 -2.63 -10.26 20.74
N ILE A 93 -2.56 -9.08 20.11
CA ILE A 93 -2.65 -7.82 20.86
C ILE A 93 -4.04 -7.64 21.46
N ARG A 94 -5.10 -8.08 20.76
CA ARG A 94 -6.45 -8.16 21.31
C ARG A 94 -6.47 -9.05 22.55
N ASP A 95 -5.95 -10.27 22.45
CA ASP A 95 -5.99 -11.24 23.55
C ASP A 95 -5.25 -10.70 24.79
N ALA A 96 -4.06 -10.12 24.58
CA ALA A 96 -3.33 -9.42 25.63
C ALA A 96 -4.16 -8.25 26.21
N ALA A 97 -4.78 -7.42 25.37
CA ALA A 97 -5.65 -6.31 25.79
C ALA A 97 -6.96 -6.75 26.46
N LEU A 98 -7.35 -8.02 26.34
CA LEU A 98 -8.49 -8.63 27.04
C LEU A 98 -8.10 -9.40 28.32
N GLY A 99 -6.82 -9.67 28.52
CA GLY A 99 -6.27 -10.13 29.81
C GLY A 99 -5.61 -11.49 29.72
N ALA A 100 -5.53 -12.05 28.51
CA ALA A 100 -4.77 -13.26 28.28
C ALA A 100 -3.28 -13.03 28.57
N PRO A 101 -2.55 -14.08 28.99
CA PRO A 101 -1.10 -14.04 29.10
C PRO A 101 -0.45 -13.59 27.80
N ALA A 102 0.64 -12.83 27.91
CA ALA A 102 1.35 -12.35 26.73
C ALA A 102 1.94 -13.51 25.93
N ASP A 103 1.60 -13.60 24.64
CA ASP A 103 2.18 -14.59 23.72
C ASP A 103 3.61 -14.17 23.34
N PRO A 104 4.66 -14.98 23.59
CA PRO A 104 6.04 -14.70 23.18
C PRO A 104 6.19 -14.40 21.68
N HIS A 105 5.33 -14.95 20.82
CA HIS A 105 5.36 -14.67 19.39
C HIS A 105 5.07 -13.21 19.02
N LEU A 106 4.49 -12.40 19.92
CA LEU A 106 4.28 -10.97 19.70
C LEU A 106 5.59 -10.24 19.37
N GLN A 107 6.70 -10.60 20.02
CA GLN A 107 8.01 -9.98 19.74
C GLN A 107 8.50 -10.29 18.33
N VAL A 108 8.35 -11.54 17.89
CA VAL A 108 8.74 -11.99 16.54
C VAL A 108 7.89 -11.27 15.49
N LEU A 109 6.58 -11.20 15.69
CA LEU A 109 5.66 -10.50 14.78
C LEU A 109 5.98 -9.00 14.71
N ARG A 110 6.24 -8.36 15.86
CA ARG A 110 6.68 -6.95 15.91
C ARG A 110 7.96 -6.74 15.09
N GLY A 111 8.98 -7.58 15.30
CA GLY A 111 10.26 -7.46 14.58
C GLY A 111 10.12 -7.68 13.07
N THR A 112 9.28 -8.62 12.66
CA THR A 112 9.01 -8.89 11.24
C THR A 112 8.21 -7.74 10.61
N LEU A 113 7.11 -7.31 11.22
CA LEU A 113 6.33 -6.16 10.73
C LEU A 113 7.16 -4.88 10.70
N GLY A 114 8.00 -4.63 11.70
CA GLY A 114 8.88 -3.46 11.74
C GLY A 114 9.90 -3.43 10.59
N ARG A 115 10.48 -4.58 10.22
CA ARG A 115 11.36 -4.71 9.05
C ARG A 115 10.61 -4.42 7.75
N TRP A 116 9.39 -4.94 7.60
CA TRP A 116 8.56 -4.70 6.41
C TRP A 116 8.10 -3.26 6.29
N ILE A 117 7.71 -2.63 7.39
CA ILE A 117 7.39 -1.20 7.41
C ILE A 117 8.58 -0.38 6.92
N THR A 118 9.78 -0.70 7.39
CA THR A 118 11.02 -0.03 6.96
C THR A 118 11.30 -0.30 5.48
N PHE A 119 11.09 -1.52 5.01
CA PHE A 119 11.21 -1.87 3.59
C PHE A 119 10.23 -1.05 2.73
N TYR A 120 8.96 -0.92 3.09
CA TYR A 120 7.98 -0.13 2.35
C TYR A 120 8.30 1.38 2.34
N GLN A 121 8.86 1.91 3.44
CA GLN A 121 9.38 3.28 3.47
C GLN A 121 10.44 3.49 2.38
N TRP A 122 11.45 2.62 2.33
CA TRP A 122 12.50 2.70 1.31
C TRP A 122 12.01 2.39 -0.10
N LEU A 123 11.08 1.45 -0.26
CA LEU A 123 10.49 1.11 -1.54
C LEU A 123 9.86 2.35 -2.19
N SER A 124 9.15 3.19 -1.42
CA SER A 124 8.58 4.43 -1.98
C SER A 124 9.63 5.42 -2.49
N VAL A 125 10.79 5.50 -1.83
CA VAL A 125 11.93 6.32 -2.25
C VAL A 125 12.59 5.75 -3.51
N VAL A 126 12.81 4.43 -3.53
CA VAL A 126 13.38 3.73 -4.69
C VAL A 126 12.46 3.86 -5.89
N THR A 127 11.15 3.69 -5.73
CA THR A 127 10.17 3.87 -6.81
C THR A 127 10.20 5.30 -7.34
N LEU A 128 10.25 6.32 -6.47
CA LEU A 128 10.38 7.71 -6.91
C LEU A 128 11.69 7.92 -7.68
N ALA A 129 12.82 7.41 -7.18
CA ALA A 129 14.10 7.51 -7.86
C ALA A 129 14.06 6.83 -9.25
N LEU A 130 13.45 5.65 -9.35
CA LEU A 130 13.26 4.93 -10.61
C LEU A 130 12.36 5.70 -11.58
N VAL A 131 11.27 6.32 -11.11
CA VAL A 131 10.41 7.17 -11.94
C VAL A 131 11.18 8.38 -12.47
N LEU A 132 11.98 9.03 -11.62
CA LEU A 132 12.81 10.16 -12.04
C LEU A 132 13.87 9.73 -13.06
N LEU A 133 14.54 8.60 -12.83
CA LEU A 133 15.49 8.02 -13.78
C LEU A 133 14.82 7.61 -15.09
N ALA A 134 13.60 7.09 -15.04
CA ALA A 134 12.83 6.73 -16.23
C ALA A 134 12.38 7.95 -17.03
N VAL A 135 12.06 9.07 -16.38
CA VAL A 135 11.73 10.33 -17.08
C VAL A 135 12.97 10.95 -17.71
N LEU A 136 14.09 10.97 -16.98
CA LEU A 136 15.37 11.47 -17.48
C LEU A 136 15.92 10.60 -18.62
N GLY A 137 15.92 9.28 -18.44
CA GLY A 137 16.38 8.30 -19.42
C GLY A 137 15.40 8.10 -20.58
N GLY A 138 14.10 8.14 -20.32
CA GLY A 138 13.04 8.02 -21.33
C GLY A 138 13.00 9.24 -22.25
N GLY A 139 13.25 10.45 -21.74
CA GLY A 139 13.47 11.63 -22.58
C GLY A 139 14.62 11.42 -23.56
N THR A 140 15.73 10.81 -23.11
CA THR A 140 16.88 10.48 -23.98
C THR A 140 16.59 9.34 -24.94
N LEU A 141 15.88 8.29 -24.51
CA LEU A 141 15.58 7.11 -25.33
C LEU A 141 14.53 7.41 -26.41
N ILE A 142 13.48 8.17 -26.08
CA ILE A 142 12.49 8.65 -27.07
C ILE A 142 13.17 9.58 -28.06
N SER A 143 14.04 10.49 -27.61
CA SER A 143 14.80 11.37 -28.52
C SER A 143 15.83 10.64 -29.40
N ALA A 144 16.38 9.53 -28.93
CA ALA A 144 17.35 8.72 -29.66
C ALA A 144 16.69 7.74 -30.65
N ILE A 145 15.50 7.22 -30.33
CA ILE A 145 14.69 6.35 -31.20
C ILE A 145 13.96 7.19 -32.26
N ALA A 146 13.44 8.36 -31.90
CA ALA A 146 12.76 9.27 -32.83
C ALA A 146 13.75 10.15 -33.61
N GLY A 147 14.92 9.60 -33.97
CA GLY A 147 15.97 10.33 -34.68
C GLY A 147 15.38 11.18 -35.82
N ALA A 148 15.44 12.50 -35.65
CA ALA A 148 15.10 13.51 -36.66
C ALA A 148 13.73 13.38 -37.34
N SER A 149 12.70 14.10 -36.86
CA SER A 149 11.92 15.04 -37.70
C SER A 149 10.77 15.70 -36.90
N ASP A 150 10.87 17.02 -36.78
CA ASP A 150 9.76 17.99 -36.79
C ASP A 150 8.71 18.09 -35.67
N LEU A 151 8.72 17.25 -34.62
CA LEU A 151 7.73 17.38 -33.52
C LEU A 151 8.11 18.35 -32.38
N THR A 152 9.24 19.05 -32.47
CA THR A 152 9.71 20.03 -31.44
C THR A 152 9.68 21.49 -31.93
N ASN A 153 8.79 21.82 -32.85
CA ASN A 153 8.55 23.21 -33.24
C ASN A 153 7.75 23.95 -32.16
N GLY A 154 8.45 24.54 -31.18
CA GLY A 154 7.97 25.68 -30.41
C GLY A 154 8.33 25.69 -28.91
N VAL A 155 8.52 24.51 -28.30
CA VAL A 155 8.94 24.40 -26.90
C VAL A 155 10.13 23.46 -26.82
N SER A 156 11.31 23.98 -26.46
CA SER A 156 12.52 23.16 -26.28
C SER A 156 12.19 21.97 -25.39
N SER A 157 12.43 20.73 -25.84
CA SER A 157 12.06 19.51 -25.10
C SER A 157 12.58 19.52 -23.65
N GLY A 158 13.71 20.18 -23.40
CA GLY A 158 14.25 20.40 -22.05
C GLY A 158 13.33 21.18 -21.11
N LEU A 159 12.55 22.14 -21.61
CA LEU A 159 11.59 22.91 -20.82
C LEU A 159 10.38 22.04 -20.44
N VAL A 160 9.88 21.20 -21.36
CA VAL A 160 8.82 20.22 -21.05
C VAL A 160 9.31 19.21 -20.02
N THR A 161 10.49 18.62 -20.21
CA THR A 161 11.09 17.70 -19.24
C THR A 161 11.28 18.35 -17.87
N PHE A 162 11.74 19.61 -17.83
CA PHE A 162 11.90 20.36 -16.59
C PHE A 162 10.56 20.53 -15.84
N PHE A 163 9.49 20.94 -16.54
CA PHE A 163 8.17 21.07 -15.91
C PHE A 163 7.59 19.73 -15.45
N VAL A 164 7.79 18.66 -16.22
CA VAL A 164 7.39 17.30 -15.81
C VAL A 164 8.13 16.87 -14.56
N LEU A 165 9.44 17.10 -14.47
CA LEU A 165 10.24 16.77 -13.29
C LEU A 165 9.77 17.57 -12.07
N ILE A 166 9.53 18.88 -12.22
CA ILE A 166 8.98 19.70 -11.14
C ILE A 166 7.62 19.17 -10.69
N ALA A 167 6.72 18.87 -11.63
CA ALA A 167 5.41 18.33 -11.30
C ALA A 167 5.54 17.00 -10.52
N ILE A 168 6.38 16.08 -10.98
CA ILE A 168 6.64 14.80 -10.28
C ILE A 168 7.16 15.07 -8.87
N LEU A 169 8.13 15.97 -8.70
CA LEU A 169 8.67 16.29 -7.38
C LEU A 169 7.62 16.92 -6.46
N LEU A 170 6.84 17.88 -6.98
CA LEU A 170 5.80 18.57 -6.22
C LEU A 170 4.69 17.62 -5.73
N PHE A 171 4.37 16.55 -6.48
CA PHE A 171 3.38 15.57 -6.05
C PHE A 171 3.98 14.40 -5.27
N ALA A 172 5.10 13.85 -5.73
CA ALA A 172 5.65 12.62 -5.19
C ALA A 172 6.42 12.83 -3.89
N VAL A 173 7.16 13.93 -3.73
CA VAL A 173 7.93 14.18 -2.49
C VAL A 173 7.00 14.32 -1.29
N PRO A 174 5.92 15.14 -1.32
CA PRO A 174 4.97 15.18 -0.23
C PRO A 174 4.32 13.81 0.03
N SER A 175 4.00 13.06 -1.02
CA SER A 175 3.44 11.70 -0.88
C SER A 175 4.40 10.74 -0.16
N VAL A 176 5.69 10.75 -0.52
CA VAL A 176 6.73 9.95 0.16
C VAL A 176 6.87 10.36 1.62
N ILE A 177 6.93 11.67 1.92
CA ILE A 177 7.02 12.18 3.29
C ILE A 177 5.81 11.74 4.11
N LEU A 178 4.60 11.90 3.57
CA LEU A 178 3.37 11.47 4.24
C LEU A 178 3.38 9.96 4.51
N ASN A 179 3.74 9.14 3.51
CA ASN A 179 3.86 7.71 3.67
C ASN A 179 4.85 7.33 4.78
N TRP A 180 6.00 8.00 4.83
CA TRP A 180 7.00 7.81 5.87
C TRP A 180 6.48 8.13 7.28
N LEU A 181 5.79 9.27 7.43
CA LEU A 181 5.20 9.70 8.70
C LEU A 181 4.12 8.74 9.19
N ILE A 182 3.24 8.30 8.29
CA ILE A 182 2.19 7.32 8.60
C ILE A 182 2.82 6.01 9.06
N LEU A 183 3.77 5.46 8.29
CA LEU A 183 4.45 4.22 8.62
C LEU A 183 5.26 4.31 9.92
N ALA A 184 5.90 5.46 10.18
CA ALA A 184 6.58 5.71 11.44
C ALA A 184 5.61 5.76 12.63
N SER A 185 4.44 6.37 12.47
CA SER A 185 3.41 6.39 13.51
C SER A 185 2.90 4.98 13.82
N ILE A 186 2.63 4.17 12.80
CA ILE A 186 2.21 2.77 12.96
C ILE A 186 3.29 1.99 13.69
N ARG A 187 4.57 2.15 13.33
CA ARG A 187 5.69 1.51 14.01
C ARG A 187 5.76 1.89 15.50
N ARG A 188 5.58 3.18 15.83
CA ARG A 188 5.55 3.65 17.22
C ARG A 188 4.42 2.99 18.01
N TYR A 189 3.22 2.91 17.43
CA TYR A 189 2.09 2.22 18.04
C TYR A 189 2.33 0.72 18.21
N LEU A 190 2.84 0.03 17.18
CA LEU A 190 3.18 -1.40 17.25
C LEU A 190 4.17 -1.68 18.39
N ASN A 191 5.20 -0.84 18.53
CA ASN A 191 6.19 -0.96 19.59
C ASN A 191 5.54 -0.77 20.97
N ALA A 192 4.89 0.38 21.20
CA ALA A 192 4.28 0.71 22.49
C ALA A 192 3.25 -0.35 22.92
N ALA A 193 2.36 -0.77 22.01
CA ALA A 193 1.35 -1.79 22.31
C ALA A 193 2.00 -3.15 22.63
N THR A 194 3.02 -3.57 21.87
CA THR A 194 3.70 -4.83 22.12
C THR A 194 4.50 -4.80 23.43
N ASP A 195 5.24 -3.73 23.70
CA ASP A 195 6.01 -3.58 24.94
C ASP A 195 5.08 -3.59 26.15
N ARG A 196 3.95 -2.87 26.07
CA ARG A 196 2.93 -2.87 27.11
C ARG A 196 2.28 -4.24 27.31
N ALA A 197 1.97 -4.95 26.22
CA ALA A 197 1.44 -6.31 26.29
C ALA A 197 2.41 -7.28 26.99
N LEU A 198 3.72 -7.05 26.86
CA LEU A 198 4.79 -7.85 27.47
C LEU A 198 5.12 -7.40 28.92
N GLY A 199 4.34 -6.46 29.48
CA GLY A 199 4.49 -6.02 30.87
C GLY A 199 5.34 -4.77 31.06
N ALA A 200 5.85 -4.14 30.00
CA ALA A 200 6.58 -2.88 30.15
C ALA A 200 5.65 -1.75 30.63
N PRO A 201 6.13 -0.81 31.47
CA PRO A 201 5.36 0.32 31.98
C PRO A 201 5.30 1.46 30.94
N VAL A 202 4.78 1.18 29.75
CA VAL A 202 4.69 2.16 28.63
C VAL A 202 3.22 2.52 28.38
N ALA A 203 2.91 3.81 28.36
CA ALA A 203 1.58 4.30 27.99
C ALA A 203 1.35 4.14 26.47
N VAL A 204 0.22 3.58 26.07
CA VAL A 204 -0.07 3.25 24.67
C VAL A 204 -0.89 4.35 23.99
N MET A 205 -1.71 5.09 24.75
CA MET A 205 -2.64 6.09 24.21
C MET A 205 -1.98 7.21 23.39
N PRO A 206 -0.82 7.79 23.76
CA PRO A 206 -0.17 8.82 22.95
C PRO A 206 0.23 8.30 21.54
N ALA A 207 0.69 7.05 21.45
CA ALA A 207 1.03 6.44 20.18
C ALA A 207 -0.22 6.10 19.35
N ALA A 208 -1.27 5.60 20.00
CA ALA A 208 -2.54 5.26 19.35
C ALA A 208 -3.30 6.48 18.82
N THR A 209 -3.29 7.59 19.55
CA THR A 209 -3.89 8.86 19.10
C THR A 209 -3.16 9.44 17.89
N THR A 210 -1.82 9.40 17.90
CA THR A 210 -1.00 9.82 16.75
C THR A 210 -1.35 9.02 15.49
N VAL A 211 -1.40 7.69 15.58
CA VAL A 211 -1.85 6.81 14.49
C VAL A 211 -3.30 7.09 14.11
N GLY A 212 -4.17 7.30 15.10
CA GLY A 212 -5.58 7.57 14.91
C GLY A 212 -5.84 8.84 14.10
N ASN A 213 -5.03 9.89 14.29
CA ASN A 213 -5.10 11.13 13.53
C ASN A 213 -4.70 10.91 12.06
N TRP A 214 -3.63 10.15 11.81
CA TRP A 214 -3.25 9.74 10.44
C TRP A 214 -4.34 8.92 9.76
N PHE A 215 -5.02 8.04 10.49
CA PHE A 215 -6.15 7.31 9.94
C PHE A 215 -7.35 8.19 9.61
N VAL A 216 -7.62 9.28 10.34
CA VAL A 216 -8.64 10.27 9.94
C VAL A 216 -8.26 10.93 8.62
N PHE A 217 -7.00 11.36 8.50
CA PHE A 217 -6.49 11.92 7.25
C PHE A 217 -6.64 10.94 6.08
N LEU A 218 -6.25 9.67 6.26
CA LEU A 218 -6.44 8.63 5.25
C LEU A 218 -7.91 8.35 4.93
N LEU A 219 -8.82 8.37 5.92
CA LEU A 219 -10.25 8.23 5.67
C LEU A 219 -10.79 9.34 4.78
N VAL A 220 -10.36 10.58 5.01
CA VAL A 220 -10.75 11.71 4.15
C VAL A 220 -10.22 11.51 2.73
N LEU A 221 -8.94 11.14 2.57
CA LEU A 221 -8.35 10.90 1.26
C LEU A 221 -9.02 9.75 0.50
N VAL A 222 -9.24 8.60 1.16
CA VAL A 222 -9.91 7.44 0.57
C VAL A 222 -11.37 7.77 0.28
N GLY A 223 -12.05 8.54 1.14
CA GLY A 223 -13.41 9.02 0.91
C GLY A 223 -13.52 9.93 -0.32
N LEU A 224 -12.62 10.89 -0.47
CA LEU A 224 -12.55 11.74 -1.67
C LEU A 224 -12.22 10.92 -2.92
N GLY A 225 -11.30 9.97 -2.82
CA GLY A 225 -10.97 9.03 -3.90
C GLY A 225 -12.16 8.17 -4.32
N LEU A 226 -12.93 7.65 -3.35
CA LEU A 226 -14.16 6.90 -3.58
C LEU A 226 -15.20 7.76 -4.31
N VAL A 227 -15.41 9.00 -3.88
CA VAL A 227 -16.35 9.93 -4.53
C VAL A 227 -15.90 10.23 -5.96
N SER A 228 -14.62 10.55 -6.17
CA SER A 228 -14.05 10.76 -7.50
C SER A 228 -14.21 9.54 -8.40
N GLN A 229 -13.97 8.34 -7.85
CA GLN A 229 -14.10 7.08 -8.57
C GLN A 229 -15.56 6.81 -8.95
N LEU A 230 -16.51 7.07 -8.06
CA LEU A 230 -17.94 6.93 -8.34
C LEU A 230 -18.37 7.85 -9.47
N PHE A 231 -17.97 9.13 -9.45
CA PHE A 231 -18.27 10.06 -10.53
C PHE A 231 -17.62 9.65 -11.85
N GLY A 232 -16.34 9.24 -11.84
CA GLY A 232 -15.65 8.77 -13.03
C GLY A 232 -16.28 7.51 -13.62
N SER A 233 -16.66 6.55 -12.77
CA SER A 233 -17.36 5.34 -13.21
C SER A 233 -18.76 5.63 -13.76
N LEU A 234 -19.53 6.52 -13.12
CA LEU A 234 -20.84 6.94 -13.63
C LEU A 234 -20.73 7.67 -14.96
N ALA A 235 -19.74 8.55 -15.11
CA ALA A 235 -19.46 9.24 -16.37
C ALA A 235 -19.05 8.27 -17.48
N GLY A 236 -18.20 7.28 -17.18
CA GLY A 236 -17.81 6.24 -18.14
C GLY A 236 -18.99 5.38 -18.57
N ILE A 237 -19.87 5.00 -17.64
CA ILE A 237 -21.11 4.28 -17.94
C ILE A 237 -22.04 5.16 -18.79
N ALA A 238 -22.28 6.41 -18.41
CA ALA A 238 -23.12 7.34 -19.17
C ALA A 238 -22.59 7.56 -20.59
N GLY A 239 -21.28 7.73 -20.74
CA GLY A 239 -20.62 7.88 -22.04
C GLY A 239 -20.80 6.66 -22.96
N SER A 240 -20.89 5.45 -22.40
CA SER A 240 -21.14 4.24 -23.20
C SER A 240 -22.53 4.17 -23.84
N PHE A 241 -23.48 5.01 -23.39
CA PHE A 241 -24.80 5.14 -24.01
C PHE A 241 -24.89 6.27 -25.03
N LEU A 242 -23.84 7.11 -25.16
CA LEU A 242 -23.79 8.14 -26.19
C LEU A 242 -23.39 7.53 -27.54
N PRO A 243 -23.99 7.95 -28.67
CA PRO A 243 -23.59 7.47 -29.99
C PRO A 243 -22.11 7.81 -30.23
N SER A 244 -21.27 6.81 -30.46
CA SER A 244 -19.86 7.04 -30.78
C SER A 244 -19.76 7.59 -32.20
N THR A 245 -19.38 8.87 -32.33
CA THR A 245 -19.18 9.53 -33.63
C THR A 245 -17.83 9.19 -34.27
N SER A 246 -17.02 8.37 -33.61
CA SER A 246 -15.71 7.90 -34.08
C SER A 246 -15.71 6.38 -34.14
N ASP A 247 -15.07 5.80 -35.15
CA ASP A 247 -14.74 4.35 -35.27
C ASP A 247 -13.84 3.83 -34.13
N SER A 248 -13.69 4.59 -33.04
CA SER A 248 -13.00 4.22 -31.83
C SER A 248 -13.71 3.04 -31.18
N GLU A 249 -13.03 1.89 -31.11
CA GLU A 249 -13.46 0.70 -30.39
C GLU A 249 -14.10 1.07 -29.06
N SER A 250 -15.42 0.97 -28.98
CA SER A 250 -16.15 1.16 -27.74
C SER A 250 -15.69 0.08 -26.77
N VAL A 251 -15.03 0.45 -25.67
CA VAL A 251 -14.71 -0.50 -24.60
C VAL A 251 -16.03 -1.13 -24.15
N PRO A 252 -16.17 -2.47 -24.24
CA PRO A 252 -17.47 -3.10 -24.01
C PRO A 252 -17.96 -2.78 -22.60
N LEU A 253 -19.25 -2.45 -22.46
CA LEU A 253 -19.92 -2.26 -21.16
C LEU A 253 -19.64 -3.43 -20.20
N LEU A 254 -19.49 -4.64 -20.76
CA LEU A 254 -19.17 -5.88 -20.07
C LEU A 254 -17.81 -5.85 -19.34
N VAL A 255 -16.87 -5.00 -19.76
CA VAL A 255 -15.55 -4.82 -19.13
C VAL A 255 -15.57 -3.60 -18.19
N THR A 256 -16.23 -2.51 -18.60
CA THR A 256 -16.28 -1.26 -17.84
C THR A 256 -17.09 -1.40 -16.54
N LEU A 257 -18.22 -2.11 -16.57
CA LEU A 257 -19.08 -2.24 -15.38
C LEU A 257 -18.41 -3.06 -14.27
N PRO A 258 -17.86 -4.28 -14.51
CA PRO A 258 -17.21 -5.04 -13.44
C PRO A 258 -15.96 -4.35 -12.89
N SER A 259 -15.18 -3.68 -13.73
CA SER A 259 -13.99 -2.93 -13.28
C SER A 259 -14.37 -1.72 -12.41
N ALA A 260 -15.43 -0.98 -12.78
CA ALA A 260 -15.98 0.10 -11.98
C ALA A 260 -16.48 -0.40 -10.61
N VAL A 261 -17.30 -1.46 -10.60
CA VAL A 261 -17.83 -2.05 -9.37
C VAL A 261 -16.70 -2.55 -8.48
N PHE A 262 -15.72 -3.25 -9.06
CA PHE A 262 -14.56 -3.74 -8.33
C PHE A 262 -13.75 -2.59 -7.73
N SER A 263 -13.48 -1.54 -8.50
CA SER A 263 -12.75 -0.36 -8.02
C SER A 263 -13.46 0.28 -6.83
N VAL A 264 -14.77 0.56 -6.96
CA VAL A 264 -15.60 1.11 -5.88
C VAL A 264 -15.58 0.22 -4.64
N LEU A 265 -15.75 -1.10 -4.82
CA LEU A 265 -15.73 -2.07 -3.73
C LEU A 265 -14.38 -2.08 -3.01
N MET A 266 -13.27 -1.98 -3.74
CA MET A 266 -11.94 -1.87 -3.16
C MET A 266 -11.76 -0.59 -2.35
N TYR A 267 -12.24 0.56 -2.84
CA TYR A 267 -12.20 1.83 -2.10
C TYR A 267 -13.06 1.77 -0.83
N VAL A 268 -14.27 1.21 -0.90
CA VAL A 268 -15.13 1.01 0.28
C VAL A 268 -14.45 0.10 1.30
N LEU A 269 -13.86 -1.00 0.85
CA LEU A 269 -13.16 -1.92 1.72
C LEU A 269 -11.95 -1.26 2.38
N GLN A 270 -11.15 -0.48 1.64
CA GLN A 270 -10.05 0.29 2.19
C GLN A 270 -10.53 1.29 3.25
N PHE A 271 -11.62 2.01 2.97
CA PHE A 271 -12.23 2.94 3.92
C PHE A 271 -12.61 2.23 5.22
N LEU A 272 -13.31 1.10 5.13
CA LEU A 272 -13.72 0.30 6.29
C LEU A 272 -12.50 -0.23 7.06
N LEU A 273 -11.46 -0.70 6.37
CA LEU A 273 -10.23 -1.18 6.99
C LEU A 273 -9.52 -0.10 7.80
N VAL A 274 -9.42 1.12 7.26
CA VAL A 274 -8.82 2.26 8.00
C VAL A 274 -9.67 2.62 9.21
N LEU A 275 -11.00 2.65 9.05
CA LEU A 275 -11.93 2.95 10.14
C LEU A 275 -11.85 1.92 11.28
N TRP A 276 -11.84 0.63 10.95
CA TRP A 276 -11.70 -0.44 11.93
C TRP A 276 -10.32 -0.45 12.58
N SER A 277 -9.26 -0.20 11.80
CA SER A 277 -7.88 -0.11 12.33
C SER A 277 -7.75 1.02 13.36
N ARG A 278 -8.34 2.19 13.07
CA ARG A 278 -8.39 3.32 14.00
C ARG A 278 -9.13 2.98 15.28
N THR A 279 -10.34 2.43 15.13
CA THR A 279 -11.20 2.08 16.27
C THR A 279 -10.53 1.04 17.15
N LEU A 280 -9.88 0.04 16.55
CA LEU A 280 -9.12 -0.97 17.28
C LEU A 280 -7.95 -0.36 18.03
N ALA A 281 -7.14 0.50 17.39
CA ALA A 281 -5.95 1.08 18.01
C ALA A 281 -6.29 1.89 19.27
N LEU A 282 -7.32 2.74 19.19
CA LEU A 282 -7.77 3.55 20.33
C LEU A 282 -8.35 2.69 21.45
N ASN A 283 -9.16 1.68 21.11
CA ASN A 283 -9.75 0.80 22.12
C ASN A 283 -8.70 -0.10 22.80
N VAL A 284 -7.73 -0.63 22.04
CA VAL A 284 -6.63 -1.43 22.61
C VAL A 284 -5.77 -0.60 23.55
N ALA A 285 -5.44 0.64 23.16
CA ALA A 285 -4.67 1.54 24.02
C ALA A 285 -5.39 1.87 25.32
N ALA A 286 -6.68 2.20 25.24
CA ALA A 286 -7.50 2.42 26.43
C ALA A 286 -7.56 1.20 27.36
N ALA A 287 -7.59 -0.02 26.81
CA ALA A 287 -7.58 -1.26 27.60
C ALA A 287 -6.27 -1.44 28.36
N PHE A 288 -5.15 -1.18 27.70
CA PHE A 288 -3.84 -1.33 28.30
C PHE A 288 -3.52 -0.26 29.34
N ASP A 289 -3.96 0.97 29.12
CA ASP A 289 -3.70 2.09 30.03
C ASP A 289 -4.65 2.06 31.24
N ALA A 290 -5.85 1.45 31.12
CA ALA A 290 -6.76 1.26 32.24
C ALA A 290 -6.35 0.16 33.23
N ARG A 291 -5.37 -0.67 32.89
CA ARG A 291 -4.91 -1.76 33.76
C ARG A 291 -3.93 -1.25 34.81
N PRO A 292 -4.07 -1.68 36.08
CA PRO A 292 -3.04 -1.47 37.08
C PRO A 292 -1.70 -1.92 36.50
N GLN A 293 -0.70 -1.05 36.54
CA GLN A 293 0.66 -1.49 36.25
C GLN A 293 0.97 -2.52 37.33
N ALA A 294 1.46 -3.71 36.94
CA ALA A 294 2.00 -4.62 37.93
C ALA A 294 3.07 -3.83 38.68
N GLU A 295 2.79 -3.48 39.94
CA GLU A 295 3.77 -2.83 40.79
C GLU A 295 4.97 -3.77 40.80
N VAL A 296 6.07 -3.32 40.19
CA VAL A 296 7.36 -3.99 40.38
C VAL A 296 7.58 -3.93 41.88
N PRO A 297 7.62 -5.07 42.60
CA PRO A 297 7.75 -5.04 44.04
C PRO A 297 8.97 -4.19 44.40
N MET A 298 8.75 -3.07 45.06
CA MET A 298 9.82 -2.16 45.51
C MET A 298 10.74 -2.82 46.56
N ASP A 299 10.44 -4.05 46.96
CA ASP A 299 11.12 -4.79 48.02
C ASP A 299 12.21 -5.74 47.52
N ALA A 300 12.73 -5.62 46.30
CA ALA A 300 14.03 -6.22 46.01
C ALA A 300 15.08 -5.36 46.72
N PRO A 301 15.60 -5.75 47.90
CA PRO A 301 16.61 -4.95 48.56
C PRO A 301 17.80 -5.00 47.62
N THR A 302 18.26 -3.83 47.20
CA THR A 302 19.64 -3.63 46.76
C THR A 302 20.53 -3.96 47.96
N GLY A 303 20.68 -5.26 48.23
CA GLY A 303 21.71 -5.81 49.06
C GLY A 303 23.01 -5.51 48.35
N LEU A 304 23.54 -4.33 48.67
CA LEU A 304 24.95 -4.09 48.92
C LEU A 304 25.72 -5.42 49.02
N ARG A 305 26.39 -5.78 47.92
CA ARG A 305 27.66 -6.50 48.01
C ARG A 305 28.75 -5.53 47.59
N LEU A 306 29.01 -4.60 48.50
CA LEU A 306 30.38 -4.16 48.74
C LEU A 306 31.06 -5.32 49.46
N ASP A 307 31.86 -6.11 48.76
CA ASP A 307 32.92 -6.89 49.39
C ASP A 307 34.02 -7.22 48.37
N LYS A 308 35.10 -6.47 48.53
CA LYS A 308 36.52 -6.70 48.15
C LYS A 308 36.94 -6.55 46.70
#